data_AF-K9V1H0-F1
#
_entry.id   AF-K9V1H0-F1
#
_cell.length_a   1.000
_cell.length_b   1.000
_cell.length_c   1.000
_cell.angle_alpha   90.00
_cell.angle_beta   90.00
_cell.angle_gamma   90.00
#
_symmetry.space_group_name_H-M   'P 1'
#
loop_
_entity.id
_entity.type
_entity.pdbx_description
1 polymer ?
#
loop_
_entity_poly.entity_id
_entity_poly.type
_entity_poly.pdbx_seq_one_letter_code
_entity_poly.pdbx_strand_id
1 'polypeptide(L)'
;MRVCVIGTGYVGLLTGACLAEIGHHVICIDNDVEKVALIQSGKSPIFEPGLDEVVESGMKAGKLQFSTDLATGVVHGEILFITVGTPALPTGENDTRCMEAVARSIGSHLNSGYKVIVNKSTVPIGSGDWVRRIVLDGVPERQQKIAGFDVVSNPEFLRKGSAVYDIFNPNRIVLGSNSEKAIAMMQQLYMPIVKREFAENKNLPAVPVVVTDLTSAEMIKYVANAFLDPSIENINVAIRSLWNTCNFQRV
;
A
#
# COMPACT_ATOMS: atom_id res chain seq x y z
N MET A 1 6.39 14.05 -3.65
CA MET A 1 5.43 13.56 -4.67
C MET A 1 4.01 13.70 -4.12
N ARG A 2 2.97 13.56 -4.96
CA ARG A 2 1.58 13.48 -4.49
C ARG A 2 1.16 12.02 -4.34
N VAL A 3 0.65 11.66 -3.17
CA VAL A 3 0.31 10.28 -2.81
C VAL A 3 -1.13 10.22 -2.34
N CYS A 4 -1.86 9.21 -2.79
CA CYS A 4 -3.14 8.81 -2.23
C CYS A 4 -2.97 7.49 -1.48
N VAL A 5 -3.50 7.37 -0.27
CA VAL A 5 -3.52 6.12 0.50
C VAL A 5 -4.97 5.74 0.77
N ILE A 6 -5.40 4.57 0.33
CA ILE A 6 -6.80 4.14 0.33
C ILE A 6 -6.99 3.04 1.39
N GLY A 7 -7.79 3.38 2.40
CA GLY A 7 -7.97 2.67 3.66
C GLY A 7 -7.12 3.31 4.76
N THR A 8 -7.75 3.75 5.85
CA THR A 8 -7.08 4.32 7.04
C THR A 8 -7.09 3.36 8.23
N GLY A 9 -7.06 2.06 7.94
CA GLY A 9 -6.70 1.04 8.92
C GLY A 9 -5.21 1.13 9.32
N TYR A 10 -4.74 0.17 10.12
CA TYR A 10 -3.40 0.18 10.71
C TYR A 10 -2.29 0.51 9.69
N VAL A 11 -2.17 -0.29 8.64
CA VAL A 11 -1.14 -0.11 7.60
C VAL A 11 -1.29 1.21 6.85
N GLY A 12 -2.52 1.59 6.51
CA GLY A 12 -2.80 2.76 5.69
C GLY A 12 -2.55 4.07 6.41
N LEU A 13 -3.05 4.22 7.64
CA LEU A 13 -2.82 5.44 8.43
C LEU A 13 -1.33 5.65 8.69
N LEU A 14 -0.60 4.60 9.07
CA LEU A 14 0.85 4.64 9.28
C LEU A 14 1.60 5.01 7.99
N THR A 15 1.27 4.36 6.87
CA THR A 15 1.90 4.64 5.59
C THR A 15 1.66 6.10 5.18
N GLY A 16 0.42 6.58 5.27
CA GLY A 16 0.08 7.93 4.89
C GLY A 16 0.76 8.99 5.75
N ALA A 17 0.73 8.81 7.07
CA ALA A 17 1.34 9.73 8.03
C ALA A 17 2.87 9.81 7.84
N CYS A 18 3.56 8.67 7.77
CA CYS A 18 5.01 8.64 7.60
C CYS A 18 5.46 9.14 6.21
N LEU A 19 4.68 8.92 5.15
CA LEU A 19 5.00 9.51 3.84
C LEU A 19 4.84 11.03 3.84
N ALA A 20 3.89 11.58 4.60
CA ALA A 20 3.75 13.02 4.77
C ALA A 20 4.93 13.62 5.56
N GLU A 21 5.38 12.92 6.60
CA GLU A 21 6.54 13.30 7.43
C GLU A 21 7.83 13.43 6.60
N ILE A 22 8.05 12.54 5.63
CA ILE A 22 9.20 12.63 4.72
C ILE A 22 9.01 13.66 3.58
N GLY A 23 8.01 14.52 3.68
CA GLY A 23 7.82 15.69 2.83
C GLY A 23 6.90 15.52 1.62
N HIS A 24 6.21 14.39 1.49
CA HIS A 24 5.23 14.18 0.42
C HIS A 24 3.88 14.84 0.74
N HIS A 25 3.08 15.08 -0.30
CA HIS A 25 1.71 15.57 -0.14
C HIS A 25 0.75 14.40 -0.21
N VAL A 26 0.20 14.01 0.92
CA VAL A 26 -0.59 12.79 1.10
C VAL A 26 -2.05 13.12 1.35
N ILE A 27 -2.93 12.42 0.64
CA ILE A 27 -4.35 12.34 0.99
C ILE A 27 -4.70 10.89 1.34
N CYS A 28 -5.28 10.70 2.52
CA CYS A 28 -5.75 9.42 3.03
C CYS A 28 -7.26 9.33 2.83
N ILE A 29 -7.73 8.28 2.17
CA ILE A 29 -9.13 8.04 1.86
C ILE A 29 -9.66 6.86 2.66
N ASP A 30 -10.84 7.00 3.28
CA ASP A 30 -11.58 5.88 3.86
C ASP A 30 -13.09 6.13 3.72
N ASN A 31 -13.88 5.08 3.50
CA ASN A 31 -15.33 5.24 3.33
C ASN A 31 -16.07 5.39 4.67
N ASP A 32 -15.40 5.11 5.78
CA ASP A 32 -15.91 5.32 7.12
C ASP A 32 -15.83 6.81 7.50
N VAL A 33 -16.97 7.49 7.40
CA VAL A 33 -17.11 8.93 7.67
C VAL A 33 -16.75 9.26 9.12
N GLU A 34 -17.13 8.39 10.07
CA GLU A 34 -16.89 8.62 11.50
C GLU A 34 -15.40 8.52 11.82
N LYS A 35 -14.72 7.51 11.25
CA LYS A 35 -13.27 7.35 11.36
C LYS A 35 -12.51 8.52 10.76
N VAL A 36 -12.90 9.00 9.58
CA VAL A 36 -12.28 10.17 8.94
C VAL A 36 -12.48 11.42 9.80
N ALA A 37 -13.69 11.67 10.29
CA ALA A 37 -13.98 12.81 11.16
C ALA A 37 -13.18 12.75 12.49
N LEU A 38 -13.04 11.55 13.07
CA LEU A 38 -12.24 11.33 14.28
C LEU A 38 -10.77 11.73 14.05
N ILE A 39 -10.16 11.26 12.95
CA ILE A 39 -8.78 11.60 12.61
C ILE A 39 -8.62 13.10 12.35
N GLN A 40 -9.56 13.70 11.62
CA GLN A 40 -9.57 15.15 11.36
C GLN A 40 -9.69 15.98 12.65
N SER A 41 -10.29 15.43 13.71
CA SER A 41 -10.36 16.05 15.04
C SER A 41 -9.06 15.90 15.87
N GLY A 42 -8.01 15.29 15.30
CA GLY A 42 -6.73 15.07 15.96
C GLY A 42 -6.67 13.81 16.81
N LYS A 43 -7.60 12.86 16.63
CA LYS A 43 -7.62 11.59 17.37
C LYS A 43 -7.38 10.41 16.42
N SER A 44 -6.40 9.57 16.70
CA SER A 44 -6.21 8.33 15.94
C SER A 44 -7.14 7.21 16.41
N PRO A 45 -7.79 6.45 15.49
CA PRO A 45 -8.50 5.21 15.83
C PRO A 45 -7.55 4.05 16.16
N ILE A 46 -6.25 4.25 16.00
CA ILE A 46 -5.21 3.24 16.16
C ILE A 46 -4.26 3.68 17.27
N PHE A 47 -4.03 2.79 18.23
CA PHE A 47 -3.01 2.99 19.24
C PHE A 47 -1.67 2.48 18.72
N GLU A 48 -0.77 3.42 18.40
CA GLU A 48 0.59 3.12 17.95
C GLU A 48 1.53 4.23 18.46
N PRO A 49 2.62 3.89 19.17
CA PRO A 49 3.55 4.89 19.68
C PRO A 49 4.10 5.80 18.57
N GLY A 50 4.01 7.11 18.79
CA GLY A 50 4.48 8.15 17.85
C GLY A 50 3.52 8.48 16.71
N LEU A 51 2.42 7.73 16.52
CA LEU A 51 1.54 7.96 15.38
C LEU A 51 0.76 9.28 15.49
N ASP A 52 0.22 9.60 16.67
CA ASP A 52 -0.56 10.82 16.88
C ASP A 52 0.26 12.08 16.56
N GLU A 53 1.52 12.10 16.97
CA GLU A 53 2.46 13.20 16.75
C GLU A 53 2.76 13.40 15.25
N VAL A 54 3.00 12.30 14.52
CA VAL A 54 3.26 12.34 13.08
C VAL A 54 2.01 12.77 12.29
N VAL A 55 0.82 12.28 12.68
CA VAL A 55 -0.44 12.68 12.06
C VAL A 55 -0.71 14.17 12.28
N GLU A 56 -0.60 14.63 13.53
CA GLU A 56 -0.84 16.03 13.88
C GLU A 56 0.15 16.97 13.17
N SER A 57 1.44 16.61 13.16
CA SER A 57 2.49 17.35 12.45
C SER A 57 2.19 17.46 10.95
N GLY A 58 1.86 16.32 10.31
CA GLY A 58 1.53 16.28 8.89
C GLY A 58 0.30 17.11 8.53
N MET A 59 -0.74 17.09 9.38
CA MET A 59 -1.94 17.90 9.20
C MET A 59 -1.66 19.39 9.35
N LYS A 60 -0.94 19.79 10.41
CA LYS A 60 -0.55 21.20 10.64
C LYS A 60 0.33 21.75 9.51
N ALA A 61 1.20 20.92 8.94
CA ALA A 61 2.04 21.29 7.81
C ALA A 61 1.29 21.35 6.46
N GLY A 62 0.01 20.95 6.41
CA GLY A 62 -0.76 20.84 5.17
C GLY A 62 -0.22 19.75 4.22
N LYS A 63 0.54 18.79 4.76
CA LYS A 63 1.14 17.67 4.02
C LYS A 63 0.32 16.39 4.10
N LEU A 64 -0.56 16.29 5.10
CA LEU A 64 -1.47 15.16 5.30
C LEU A 64 -2.92 15.64 5.34
N GLN A 65 -3.76 15.04 4.51
CA GLN A 65 -5.20 15.31 4.44
C GLN A 65 -5.99 14.02 4.53
N PHE A 66 -7.23 14.11 4.99
CA PHE A 66 -8.15 12.98 5.09
C PHE A 66 -9.45 13.33 4.38
N SER A 67 -10.02 12.37 3.66
CA SER A 67 -11.27 12.55 2.92
C SER A 67 -12.02 11.22 2.81
N THR A 68 -13.33 11.28 2.55
CA THR A 68 -14.15 10.12 2.20
C THR A 68 -14.36 9.98 0.70
N ASP A 69 -13.95 10.99 -0.07
CA ASP A 69 -14.11 11.02 -1.52
C ASP A 69 -12.89 10.44 -2.25
N LEU A 70 -13.02 9.19 -2.70
CA LEU A 70 -11.96 8.52 -3.47
C LEU A 70 -11.60 9.26 -4.75
N ALA A 71 -12.55 9.94 -5.41
CA ALA A 71 -12.29 10.66 -6.65
C ALA A 71 -11.24 11.76 -6.44
N THR A 72 -11.35 12.53 -5.35
CA THR A 72 -10.35 13.54 -4.98
C THR A 72 -8.97 12.92 -4.78
N GLY A 73 -8.90 11.76 -4.13
CA GLY A 73 -7.65 11.03 -3.90
C GLY A 73 -6.99 10.57 -5.19
N VAL A 74 -7.76 9.97 -6.10
CA VAL A 74 -7.28 9.50 -7.41
C VAL A 74 -6.80 10.66 -8.28
N VAL A 75 -7.51 11.79 -8.26
CA VAL A 75 -7.11 12.99 -9.01
C VAL A 75 -5.80 13.57 -8.46
N HIS A 76 -5.66 13.65 -7.14
CA HIS A 76 -4.47 14.16 -6.45
C HIS A 76 -3.22 13.30 -6.65
N GLY A 77 -3.32 12.00 -6.38
CA GLY A 77 -2.16 11.12 -6.24
C GLY A 77 -1.51 10.74 -7.56
N GLU A 78 -0.19 10.82 -7.63
CA GLU A 78 0.63 10.21 -8.69
C GLU A 78 0.89 8.73 -8.38
N ILE A 79 0.92 8.42 -7.08
CA ILE A 79 1.05 7.08 -6.51
C ILE A 79 -0.18 6.83 -5.63
N LEU A 80 -0.88 5.71 -5.88
CA LEU A 80 -2.13 5.33 -5.25
C LEU A 80 -1.91 4.03 -4.46
N PHE A 81 -1.72 4.12 -3.15
CA PHE A 81 -1.60 2.95 -2.28
C PHE A 81 -2.97 2.38 -1.96
N ILE A 82 -3.13 1.08 -2.16
CA ILE A 82 -4.27 0.31 -1.66
C ILE A 82 -3.83 -0.42 -0.40
N THR A 83 -4.43 -0.06 0.72
CA THR A 83 -4.12 -0.54 2.08
C THR A 83 -5.35 -1.05 2.81
N VAL A 84 -6.40 -1.44 2.08
CA VAL A 84 -7.61 -2.02 2.66
C VAL A 84 -7.36 -3.42 3.22
N GLY A 85 -8.07 -3.78 4.29
CA GLY A 85 -7.94 -5.09 4.90
C GLY A 85 -8.49 -6.20 4.01
N THR A 86 -7.87 -7.38 4.11
CA THR A 86 -8.26 -8.63 3.43
C THR A 86 -8.43 -9.73 4.48
N PRO A 87 -9.45 -9.63 5.37
CA PRO A 87 -9.62 -10.60 6.44
C PRO A 87 -9.88 -12.01 5.89
N ALA A 88 -9.50 -13.04 6.64
CA ALA A 88 -9.81 -14.41 6.26
C ALA A 88 -11.32 -14.68 6.35
N LEU A 89 -11.88 -15.30 5.32
CA LEU A 89 -13.22 -15.86 5.29
C LEU A 89 -13.27 -17.16 6.12
N PRO A 90 -14.46 -17.66 6.51
CA PRO A 90 -14.59 -18.96 7.19
C PRO A 90 -13.99 -20.15 6.42
N THR A 91 -13.83 -20.01 5.10
CA THR A 91 -13.18 -21.00 4.21
C THR A 91 -11.63 -20.95 4.28
N GLY A 92 -11.07 -19.93 4.94
CA GLY A 92 -9.64 -19.64 5.04
C GLY A 92 -9.06 -18.89 3.84
N GLU A 93 -9.89 -18.50 2.88
CA GLU A 93 -9.50 -17.62 1.77
C GLU A 93 -9.51 -16.15 2.23
N ASN A 94 -8.77 -15.28 1.54
CA ASN A 94 -8.80 -13.85 1.84
C ASN A 94 -10.05 -13.20 1.23
N ASP A 95 -10.78 -12.40 2.02
CA ASP A 95 -11.88 -11.58 1.52
C ASP A 95 -11.34 -10.39 0.72
N THR A 96 -11.51 -10.42 -0.60
CA THR A 96 -10.97 -9.41 -1.51
C THR A 96 -11.99 -8.37 -1.98
N ARG A 97 -13.24 -8.42 -1.49
CA ARG A 97 -14.33 -7.54 -1.97
C ARG A 97 -13.99 -6.05 -1.85
N CYS A 98 -13.35 -5.65 -0.76
CA CYS A 98 -12.90 -4.27 -0.56
C CYS A 98 -11.83 -3.86 -1.59
N MET A 99 -10.89 -4.77 -1.89
CA MET A 99 -9.86 -4.56 -2.90
C MET A 99 -10.48 -4.35 -4.30
N GLU A 100 -11.47 -5.18 -4.66
CA GLU A 100 -12.18 -5.09 -5.94
C GLU A 100 -12.92 -3.77 -6.10
N ALA A 101 -13.67 -3.38 -5.06
CA ALA A 101 -14.42 -2.13 -5.06
C ALA A 101 -13.49 -0.92 -5.21
N VAL A 102 -12.37 -0.91 -4.48
CA VAL A 102 -11.35 0.15 -4.58
C VAL A 102 -10.72 0.16 -5.97
N ALA A 103 -10.25 -0.99 -6.48
CA ALA A 103 -9.62 -1.07 -7.79
C ALA A 103 -10.56 -0.59 -8.91
N ARG A 104 -11.82 -1.00 -8.88
CA ARG A 104 -12.84 -0.58 -9.87
C ARG A 104 -13.10 0.91 -9.78
N SER A 105 -13.19 1.45 -8.56
CA SER A 105 -13.43 2.87 -8.33
C SER A 105 -12.20 3.74 -8.68
N ILE A 106 -10.97 3.22 -8.54
CA ILE A 106 -9.79 3.88 -9.11
C ILE A 106 -9.95 4.00 -10.63
N GLY A 107 -10.32 2.90 -11.30
CA GLY A 107 -10.58 2.86 -12.74
C GLY A 107 -11.57 3.92 -13.21
N SER A 108 -12.69 4.10 -12.49
CA SER A 108 -13.73 5.07 -12.85
C SER A 108 -13.31 6.53 -12.71
N HIS A 109 -12.22 6.80 -11.99
CA HIS A 109 -11.72 8.15 -11.71
C HIS A 109 -10.32 8.41 -12.29
N LEU A 110 -9.76 7.45 -13.05
CA LEU A 110 -8.49 7.68 -13.75
C LEU A 110 -8.62 8.88 -14.69
N ASN A 111 -7.55 9.68 -14.74
CA ASN A 111 -7.49 10.88 -15.55
C ASN A 111 -6.33 10.79 -16.55
N SER A 112 -6.02 11.91 -17.22
CA SER A 112 -4.95 11.97 -18.22
C SER A 112 -3.54 11.97 -17.63
N GLY A 113 -3.37 11.86 -16.31
CA GLY A 113 -2.07 11.69 -15.67
C GLY A 113 -1.72 10.22 -15.49
N TYR A 114 -0.47 9.84 -15.77
CA TYR A 114 0.03 8.50 -15.47
C TYR A 114 0.01 8.23 -13.96
N LYS A 115 -0.40 7.01 -13.56
CA LYS A 115 -0.52 6.62 -12.15
C LYS A 115 0.30 5.36 -11.85
N VAL A 116 0.83 5.27 -10.63
CA VAL A 116 1.35 4.02 -10.07
C VAL A 116 0.37 3.54 -9.01
N ILE A 117 -0.24 2.37 -9.22
CA ILE A 117 -1.15 1.75 -8.25
C ILE A 117 -0.37 0.74 -7.43
N VAL A 118 -0.32 0.93 -6.12
CA VAL A 118 0.52 0.15 -5.22
C VAL A 118 -0.34 -0.75 -4.35
N ASN A 119 -0.22 -2.05 -4.56
CA ASN A 119 -0.80 -3.06 -3.68
C ASN A 119 0.10 -3.20 -2.45
N LYS A 120 -0.36 -2.67 -1.32
CA LYS A 120 0.32 -2.79 -0.03
C LYS A 120 -0.41 -3.71 0.94
N SER A 121 -1.72 -3.91 0.74
CA SER A 121 -2.50 -4.96 1.38
C SER A 121 -1.88 -6.34 1.17
N THR A 122 -1.98 -7.21 2.18
CA THR A 122 -1.59 -8.62 2.04
C THR A 122 -2.62 -9.32 1.17
N VAL A 123 -2.28 -9.53 -0.10
CA VAL A 123 -3.17 -10.09 -1.12
C VAL A 123 -2.59 -11.39 -1.67
N PRO A 124 -3.42 -12.35 -2.13
CA PRO A 124 -2.94 -13.59 -2.73
C PRO A 124 -1.96 -13.35 -3.88
N ILE A 125 -1.07 -14.30 -4.11
CA ILE A 125 -0.14 -14.26 -5.25
C ILE A 125 -0.93 -14.25 -6.56
N GLY A 126 -0.57 -13.34 -7.49
CA GLY A 126 -1.28 -13.05 -8.74
C GLY A 126 -2.23 -11.84 -8.64
N SER A 127 -2.37 -11.23 -7.47
CA SER A 127 -3.29 -10.10 -7.26
C SER A 127 -2.90 -8.84 -8.02
N GLY A 128 -1.62 -8.63 -8.32
CA GLY A 128 -1.16 -7.51 -9.14
C GLY A 128 -1.83 -7.45 -10.52
N ASP A 129 -1.80 -8.57 -11.26
CA ASP A 129 -2.43 -8.67 -12.59
C ASP A 129 -3.95 -8.58 -12.51
N TRP A 130 -4.52 -9.19 -11.46
CA TRP A 130 -5.95 -9.15 -11.20
C TRP A 130 -6.46 -7.72 -10.91
N VAL A 131 -5.76 -6.96 -10.06
CA VAL A 131 -6.04 -5.55 -9.79
C VAL A 131 -5.92 -4.73 -11.07
N ARG A 132 -4.89 -4.95 -11.88
CA ARG A 132 -4.74 -4.28 -13.17
C ARG A 132 -5.98 -4.48 -14.04
N ARG A 133 -6.51 -5.70 -14.10
CA ARG A 133 -7.73 -6.00 -14.88
C ARG A 133 -8.96 -5.29 -14.32
N ILE A 134 -9.18 -5.33 -13.01
CA ILE A 134 -10.33 -4.67 -12.39
C ILE A 134 -10.30 -3.15 -12.59
N VAL A 135 -9.11 -2.53 -12.49
CA VAL A 135 -8.95 -1.10 -12.76
C VAL A 135 -9.34 -0.79 -14.21
N LEU A 136 -8.87 -1.60 -15.18
CA LEU A 136 -9.26 -1.43 -16.60
C LEU A 136 -10.76 -1.61 -16.82
N ASP A 137 -11.38 -2.61 -16.18
CA ASP A 137 -12.83 -2.85 -16.24
C ASP A 137 -13.65 -1.71 -15.61
N GLY A 138 -13.03 -0.91 -14.74
CA GLY A 138 -13.64 0.28 -14.14
C GLY A 138 -13.56 1.52 -15.02
N VAL A 139 -12.72 1.54 -16.06
CA VAL A 139 -12.56 2.70 -16.95
C VAL A 139 -13.81 2.87 -17.81
N PRO A 140 -14.51 4.01 -17.75
CA PRO A 140 -15.69 4.26 -18.58
C PRO A 140 -15.32 4.28 -20.06
N GLU A 141 -16.17 3.70 -20.92
CA GLU A 141 -15.94 3.64 -22.38
C GLU A 141 -15.68 5.02 -23.03
N ARG A 142 -16.21 6.09 -22.43
CA ARG A 142 -16.01 7.48 -22.87
C ARG A 142 -14.60 8.05 -22.57
N GLN A 143 -13.79 7.39 -21.74
CA GLN A 143 -12.44 7.80 -21.32
C GLN A 143 -11.34 7.06 -22.11
N GLN A 144 -11.45 6.98 -23.44
CA GLN A 144 -10.48 6.27 -24.30
C GLN A 144 -9.04 6.85 -24.30
N LYS A 145 -8.78 7.97 -23.62
CA LYS A 145 -7.46 8.59 -23.49
C LYS A 145 -7.02 8.67 -22.02
N ILE A 146 -6.86 7.52 -21.37
CA ILE A 146 -6.08 7.44 -20.12
C ILE A 146 -4.58 7.46 -20.46
N ALA A 147 -3.75 8.12 -19.65
CA ALA A 147 -2.29 8.16 -19.87
C ALA A 147 -1.57 6.86 -19.42
N GLY A 148 -2.34 5.84 -19.08
CA GLY A 148 -1.86 4.56 -18.59
C GLY A 148 -1.57 4.57 -17.08
N PHE A 149 -1.45 3.38 -16.53
CA PHE A 149 -1.02 3.15 -15.16
C PHE A 149 -0.27 1.83 -15.10
N ASP A 150 0.55 1.67 -14.07
CA ASP A 150 1.19 0.40 -13.75
C ASP A 150 0.91 0.00 -12.30
N VAL A 151 0.95 -1.31 -12.05
CA VAL A 151 0.75 -1.88 -10.72
C VAL A 151 2.11 -2.23 -10.10
N VAL A 152 2.25 -1.96 -8.81
CA VAL A 152 3.41 -2.34 -7.99
C VAL A 152 2.92 -3.12 -6.78
N SER A 153 3.54 -4.26 -6.50
CA SER A 153 3.42 -4.93 -5.20
C SER A 153 4.47 -4.35 -4.25
N ASN A 154 4.04 -3.75 -3.14
CA ASN A 154 4.90 -3.23 -2.09
C ASN A 154 4.44 -3.73 -0.71
N PRO A 155 4.75 -4.99 -0.37
CA PRO A 155 4.31 -5.56 0.89
C PRO A 155 4.87 -4.78 2.09
N GLU A 156 4.13 -4.81 3.19
CA GLU A 156 4.53 -4.24 4.48
C GLU A 156 5.14 -5.32 5.40
N PHE A 157 5.97 -4.92 6.36
CA PHE A 157 6.59 -5.83 7.33
C PHE A 157 6.61 -5.20 8.74
N LEU A 158 5.51 -4.55 9.09
CA LEU A 158 5.40 -3.73 10.30
C LEU A 158 5.05 -4.60 11.50
N ARG A 159 5.64 -4.29 12.66
CA ARG A 159 5.28 -4.92 13.93
C ARG A 159 4.38 -3.98 14.72
N LYS A 160 3.29 -4.53 15.27
CA LYS A 160 2.37 -3.77 16.12
C LYS A 160 3.10 -3.23 17.36
N GLY A 161 2.93 -1.94 17.64
CA GLY A 161 3.60 -1.26 18.75
C GLY A 161 4.98 -0.69 18.44
N SER A 162 5.53 -0.95 17.24
CA SER A 162 6.77 -0.32 16.76
C SER A 162 6.73 0.09 15.28
N ALA A 163 5.55 0.25 14.68
CA ALA A 163 5.42 0.39 13.24
C ALA A 163 5.91 1.74 12.71
N VAL A 164 5.76 2.82 13.48
CA VAL A 164 6.35 4.13 13.11
C VAL A 164 7.87 3.98 12.99
N TYR A 165 8.50 3.32 13.97
CA TYR A 165 9.92 3.00 13.93
C TYR A 165 10.26 2.12 12.72
N ASP A 166 9.50 1.05 12.47
CA ASP A 166 9.76 0.10 11.38
C ASP A 166 9.67 0.74 9.99
N ILE A 167 8.82 1.76 9.80
CA ILE A 167 8.73 2.51 8.54
C ILE A 167 9.97 3.36 8.29
N PHE A 168 10.52 4.01 9.32
CA PHE A 168 11.72 4.84 9.18
C PHE A 168 13.03 4.05 9.27
N ASN A 169 12.99 2.82 9.81
CA ASN A 169 14.14 1.94 10.01
C ASN A 169 13.94 0.54 9.41
N PRO A 170 13.44 0.39 8.17
CA PRO A 170 13.16 -0.93 7.61
C PRO A 170 14.45 -1.70 7.35
N ASN A 171 14.41 -3.04 7.51
CA ASN A 171 15.53 -3.89 7.10
C ASN A 171 15.70 -3.93 5.57
N ARG A 172 14.61 -3.75 4.82
CA ARG A 172 14.55 -3.69 3.36
C ARG A 172 13.21 -3.12 2.90
N ILE A 173 13.17 -2.62 1.68
CA ILE A 173 11.94 -2.27 0.97
C ILE A 173 11.82 -3.20 -0.24
N VAL A 174 10.67 -3.86 -0.41
CA VAL A 174 10.40 -4.76 -1.55
C VAL A 174 9.50 -4.05 -2.55
N LEU A 175 9.89 -4.06 -3.83
CA LEU A 175 9.14 -3.48 -4.94
C LEU A 175 9.00 -4.51 -6.07
N GLY A 176 7.80 -4.99 -6.31
CA GLY A 176 7.47 -5.92 -7.39
C GLY A 176 6.74 -5.22 -8.53
N SER A 177 7.28 -5.19 -9.74
CA SER A 177 6.56 -4.70 -10.94
C SER A 177 7.28 -5.10 -12.23
N ASN A 178 6.52 -5.20 -13.32
CA ASN A 178 7.07 -5.38 -14.67
C ASN A 178 7.36 -4.03 -15.38
N SER A 179 7.10 -2.89 -14.73
CA SER A 179 7.31 -1.55 -15.28
C SER A 179 8.49 -0.86 -14.61
N GLU A 180 9.57 -0.65 -15.37
CA GLU A 180 10.75 0.10 -14.91
C GLU A 180 10.40 1.53 -14.48
N LYS A 181 9.45 2.16 -15.19
CA LYS A 181 8.96 3.50 -14.85
C LYS A 181 8.30 3.53 -13.48
N ALA A 182 7.45 2.54 -13.19
CA ALA A 182 6.78 2.44 -11.90
C ALA A 182 7.78 2.18 -10.76
N ILE A 183 8.76 1.30 -10.98
CA ILE A 183 9.85 1.05 -10.03
C ILE A 183 10.65 2.32 -9.75
N ALA A 184 11.04 3.08 -10.79
CA ALA A 184 11.80 4.31 -10.62
C ALA A 184 11.03 5.36 -9.80
N MET A 185 9.71 5.52 -10.04
CA MET A 185 8.86 6.40 -9.24
C MET A 185 8.78 5.95 -7.77
N MET A 186 8.68 4.65 -7.52
CA MET A 186 8.66 4.10 -6.16
C MET A 186 10.01 4.23 -5.43
N GLN A 187 11.13 4.10 -6.15
CA GLN A 187 12.46 4.37 -5.61
C GLN A 187 12.64 5.85 -5.24
N GLN A 188 12.11 6.75 -6.07
CA GLN A 188 12.11 8.18 -5.76
C GLN A 188 11.26 8.50 -4.53
N LEU A 189 10.07 7.89 -4.41
CA LEU A 189 9.19 8.01 -3.24
C LEU A 189 9.94 7.59 -1.96
N TYR A 190 10.62 6.45 -1.98
CA TYR A 190 11.29 5.92 -0.79
C TYR A 190 12.70 6.46 -0.54
N MET A 191 13.21 7.34 -1.40
CA MET A 191 14.59 7.84 -1.32
C MET A 191 14.98 8.40 0.07
N PRO A 192 14.15 9.21 0.76
CA PRO A 192 14.51 9.71 2.09
C PRO A 192 14.68 8.60 3.14
N ILE A 193 13.85 7.54 3.06
CA ILE A 193 13.93 6.36 3.93
C ILE A 193 15.16 5.53 3.56
N VAL A 194 15.42 5.32 2.27
CA VAL A 194 16.59 4.58 1.79
C VAL A 194 17.89 5.21 2.27
N LYS A 195 17.97 6.54 2.24
CA LYS A 195 19.11 7.32 2.74
C LYS A 195 19.14 7.48 4.26
N ARG A 196 18.19 6.90 4.99
CA ARG A 196 18.09 6.98 6.45
C ARG A 196 18.01 8.41 6.98
N GLU A 197 17.41 9.34 6.21
CA GLU A 197 17.30 10.75 6.60
C GLU A 197 16.46 10.93 7.88
N PHE A 198 15.50 10.00 8.09
CA PHE A 198 14.56 9.94 9.22
C PHE A 198 14.80 8.76 10.17
N ALA A 199 15.84 7.97 9.93
CA ALA A 199 16.17 6.83 10.79
C ALA A 199 16.73 7.30 12.15
N GLU A 200 16.55 6.49 13.19
CA GLU A 200 17.15 6.75 14.51
C GLU A 200 18.68 6.68 14.42
N ASN A 201 19.20 5.69 13.68
CA ASN A 201 20.63 5.56 13.39
C ASN A 201 20.93 5.84 11.90
N LYS A 202 21.43 7.05 11.64
CA LYS A 202 21.78 7.54 10.30
C LYS A 202 23.13 7.04 9.77
N ASN A 203 23.94 6.42 10.63
CA ASN A 203 25.27 5.91 10.25
C ASN A 203 25.22 4.50 9.64
N LEU A 204 24.07 3.84 9.68
CA LEU A 204 23.88 2.54 9.05
C LEU A 204 23.89 2.66 7.51
N PRO A 205 24.27 1.59 6.78
CA PRO A 205 24.19 1.58 5.32
C PRO A 205 22.77 1.88 4.81
N ALA A 206 22.69 2.39 3.58
CA ALA A 206 21.42 2.64 2.92
C ALA A 206 20.50 1.40 2.99
N VAL A 207 19.20 1.63 3.16
CA VAL A 207 18.23 0.54 3.21
C VAL A 207 18.23 -0.19 1.86
N PRO A 208 18.43 -1.52 1.83
CA PRO A 208 18.32 -2.29 0.60
C PRO A 208 16.92 -2.18 -0.02
N VAL A 209 16.88 -1.89 -1.33
CA VAL A 209 15.66 -1.96 -2.13
C VAL A 209 15.72 -3.22 -2.99
N VAL A 210 14.83 -4.17 -2.70
CA VAL A 210 14.71 -5.44 -3.43
C VAL A 210 13.69 -5.25 -4.54
N VAL A 211 14.17 -5.18 -5.78
CA VAL A 211 13.33 -5.07 -6.98
C VAL A 211 13.11 -6.46 -7.57
N THR A 212 11.87 -6.79 -7.92
CA THR A 212 11.45 -8.09 -8.43
C THR A 212 10.22 -7.97 -9.33
N ASP A 213 9.72 -9.07 -9.90
CA ASP A 213 8.39 -9.12 -10.52
C ASP A 213 7.24 -9.09 -9.48
N LEU A 214 6.00 -8.92 -9.94
CA LEU A 214 4.81 -8.83 -9.07
C LEU A 214 4.64 -10.06 -8.17
N THR A 215 4.66 -11.24 -8.77
CA THR A 215 4.38 -12.53 -8.12
C THR A 215 5.42 -12.82 -7.04
N SER A 216 6.69 -12.57 -7.32
CA SER A 216 7.77 -12.74 -6.36
C SER A 216 7.65 -11.79 -5.17
N ALA A 217 7.29 -10.52 -5.36
CA ALA A 217 7.07 -9.58 -4.25
C ALA A 217 5.91 -10.01 -3.35
N GLU A 218 4.80 -10.46 -3.93
CA GLU A 218 3.66 -11.01 -3.19
C GLU A 218 4.07 -12.25 -2.39
N MET A 219 4.83 -13.15 -2.99
CA MET A 219 5.34 -14.37 -2.35
C MET A 219 6.23 -14.06 -1.14
N ILE A 220 7.13 -13.06 -1.24
CA ILE A 220 8.06 -12.68 -0.16
C ILE A 220 7.29 -12.38 1.13
N LYS A 221 6.11 -11.74 1.06
CA LYS A 221 5.30 -11.44 2.24
C LYS A 221 4.85 -12.71 2.97
N TYR A 222 4.27 -13.65 2.23
CA TYR A 222 3.78 -14.90 2.79
C TYR A 222 4.90 -15.76 3.36
N VAL A 223 6.02 -15.87 2.64
CA VAL A 223 7.19 -16.63 3.10
C VAL A 223 7.80 -16.01 4.34
N ALA A 224 7.94 -14.68 4.39
CA ALA A 224 8.47 -14.00 5.56
C ALA A 224 7.60 -14.21 6.81
N ASN A 225 6.27 -14.09 6.68
CA ASN A 225 5.36 -14.32 7.79
C ASN A 225 5.40 -15.78 8.28
N ALA A 226 5.38 -16.75 7.36
CA ALA A 226 5.45 -18.17 7.71
C ALA A 226 6.78 -18.58 8.36
N PHE A 227 7.88 -17.91 8.02
CA PHE A 227 9.18 -18.15 8.63
C PHE A 227 9.30 -17.52 10.03
N LEU A 228 8.76 -16.32 10.22
CA LEU A 228 8.83 -15.59 11.50
C LEU A 228 7.87 -16.13 12.56
N ASP A 229 6.69 -16.59 12.14
CA ASP A 229 5.73 -17.26 13.00
C ASP A 229 5.27 -18.56 12.30
N PRO A 230 5.95 -19.70 12.56
CA PRO A 230 5.69 -20.98 11.91
C PRO A 230 4.45 -21.69 12.47
N SER A 231 3.43 -20.94 12.88
CA SER A 231 2.13 -21.50 13.22
C SER A 231 1.57 -22.29 12.02
N ILE A 232 0.81 -23.35 12.32
CA ILE A 232 0.16 -24.19 11.29
C ILE A 232 -0.67 -23.31 10.34
N GLU A 233 -1.29 -22.25 10.86
CA GLU A 233 -2.08 -21.30 10.08
C GLU A 233 -1.22 -20.53 9.06
N ASN A 234 -0.11 -19.92 9.48
CA ASN A 234 0.75 -19.16 8.56
C ASN A 234 1.42 -20.07 7.51
N ILE A 235 1.83 -21.27 7.91
CA ILE A 235 2.36 -22.28 6.98
C ILE A 235 1.31 -22.68 5.94
N ASN A 236 0.07 -22.93 6.38
CA ASN A 236 -1.03 -23.29 5.48
C ASN A 236 -1.37 -22.15 4.50
N VAL A 237 -1.38 -20.90 4.95
CA VAL A 237 -1.62 -19.74 4.08
C VAL A 237 -0.52 -19.62 3.02
N ALA A 238 0.74 -19.79 3.41
CA ALA A 238 1.86 -19.78 2.46
C ALA A 238 1.76 -20.93 1.45
N ILE A 239 1.52 -22.17 1.90
CA ILE A 239 1.38 -23.34 1.03
C ILE A 239 0.22 -23.15 0.04
N ARG A 240 -0.96 -22.73 0.51
CA ARG A 240 -2.14 -22.51 -0.36
C ARG A 240 -1.86 -21.44 -1.42
N SER A 241 -1.23 -20.34 -1.01
CA SER A 241 -0.88 -19.26 -1.94
C SER A 241 0.08 -19.76 -3.03
N LEU A 242 1.13 -20.49 -2.65
CA LEU A 242 2.08 -21.11 -3.58
C LEU A 242 1.42 -22.15 -4.52
N TRP A 243 0.58 -23.02 -3.95
CA TRP A 243 -0.10 -24.09 -4.68
C TRP A 243 -1.02 -23.54 -5.77
N ASN A 244 -1.78 -22.50 -5.44
CA ASN A 244 -2.70 -21.87 -6.38
C ASN A 244 -1.94 -21.20 -7.54
N THR A 245 -0.81 -20.54 -7.28
CA THR A 245 0.03 -19.94 -8.33
C THR A 245 0.61 -21.00 -9.26
N CYS A 246 1.16 -22.09 -8.72
CA CYS A 246 1.77 -23.15 -9.52
C CYS A 246 0.77 -23.93 -10.37
N ASN A 247 -0.49 -24.08 -9.92
CA ASN A 247 -1.51 -24.80 -10.67
C ASN A 247 -2.31 -23.92 -11.65
N PHE A 248 -2.36 -22.60 -11.46
CA PHE A 248 -2.93 -21.69 -12.45
C PHE A 248 -2.12 -21.64 -13.76
N GLN A 249 -0.85 -22.04 -13.76
CA GLN A 249 -0.03 -22.17 -14.97
C GLN A 249 -0.27 -23.48 -15.75
N ARG A 250 -1.18 -24.37 -15.28
CA ARG A 250 -1.45 -25.68 -15.90
C ARG A 250 -2.84 -25.83 -16.54
N VAL A 251 -3.59 -24.74 -16.75
CA VAL A 251 -4.88 -24.76 -17.47
C VAL A 251 -4.87 -23.78 -18.62
#